data_AF-A0A2E0JAQ3-F1
#
_entry.id   AF-A0A2E0JAQ3-F1
#
_cell.length_a   1.000
_cell.length_b   1.000
_cell.length_c   1.000
_cell.angle_alpha   90.00
_cell.angle_beta   90.00
_cell.angle_gamma   90.00
#
_symmetry.space_group_name_H-M   'P 1'
#
loop_
_entity.id
_entity.type
_entity.pdbx_description
1 polymer ?
#
loop_
_entity_poly.entity_id
_entity_poly.type
_entity_poly.pdbx_seq_one_letter_code
_entity_poly.pdbx_strand_id
1 'polypeptide(L)'
;MEFFDFGTIFFLIAAVVIFFQLRNVLGRRTGNERPPFDPYTAGRNGSRKEQGANGENVVSLPRRKGAAEPDQIYADIDKVAKPGTELNKGMRAIRDADPSFAPKSFVDGAKMAYEMIVMAFADGDRRTLKNLLSREVYEGFVSAIDEREKRKEKIESSFVGIDDMTIIAAEMKGSEAHVTLRIVSELISATRDSAGEVIDGDPETVAEVKDVWTFARDTRSRDPNWKLVATEAED
;
A
#
# COMPACT_ATOMS: atom_id res chain seq x y z
N MET A 1 -9.07 36.70 12.80
CA MET A 1 -10.16 35.72 12.64
C MET A 1 -9.74 34.85 11.48
N GLU A 2 -8.89 33.86 11.75
CA GLU A 2 -8.46 32.92 10.72
C GLU A 2 -9.57 31.91 10.50
N PHE A 3 -9.93 31.75 9.24
CA PHE A 3 -10.94 30.82 8.77
C PHE A 3 -10.41 29.42 9.01
N PHE A 4 -11.04 28.69 9.94
CA PHE A 4 -10.91 27.25 10.03
C PHE A 4 -11.46 26.66 8.74
N ASP A 5 -10.55 26.27 7.84
CA ASP A 5 -10.90 25.68 6.56
C ASP A 5 -11.54 24.31 6.80
N PHE A 6 -12.63 24.01 6.09
CA PHE A 6 -13.36 22.76 6.27
C PHE A 6 -12.48 21.53 5.98
N GLY A 7 -11.42 21.69 5.17
CA GLY A 7 -10.40 20.67 4.96
C GLY A 7 -9.58 20.34 6.21
N THR A 8 -9.17 21.33 7.01
CA THR A 8 -8.35 21.10 8.22
C THR A 8 -9.16 20.42 9.32
N ILE A 9 -10.44 20.75 9.44
CA ILE A 9 -11.37 20.08 10.36
C ILE A 9 -11.63 18.63 9.90
N PHE A 10 -11.77 18.38 8.59
CA PHE A 10 -11.95 17.02 8.06
C PHE A 10 -10.74 16.12 8.36
N PHE A 11 -9.51 16.61 8.22
CA PHE A 11 -8.30 15.84 8.52
C PHE A 11 -8.06 15.61 10.02
N LEU A 12 -8.40 16.58 10.88
CA LEU A 12 -8.38 16.38 12.34
C LEU A 12 -9.44 15.36 12.77
N ILE A 13 -10.61 15.36 12.14
CA ILE A 13 -11.64 14.35 12.36
C ILE A 13 -11.15 12.98 11.86
N ALA A 14 -10.46 12.89 10.72
CA ALA A 14 -9.90 11.62 10.24
C ALA A 14 -8.85 11.02 11.21
N ALA A 15 -7.93 11.83 11.73
CA ALA A 15 -6.95 11.38 12.73
C ALA A 15 -7.62 10.93 14.05
N VAL A 16 -8.70 11.60 14.45
CA VAL A 16 -9.52 11.22 15.60
C VAL A 16 -10.36 9.96 15.29
N VAL A 17 -10.87 9.80 14.07
CA VAL A 17 -11.66 8.63 13.64
C VAL A 17 -10.81 7.37 13.58
N ILE A 18 -9.56 7.46 13.09
CA ILE A 18 -8.58 6.36 13.18
C ILE A 18 -8.40 5.93 14.65
N PHE A 19 -8.32 6.90 15.56
CA PHE A 19 -8.20 6.63 17.01
C PHE A 19 -9.51 6.09 17.63
N PHE A 20 -10.69 6.49 17.13
CA PHE A 20 -11.99 6.04 17.63
C PHE A 20 -12.44 4.68 17.04
N GLN A 21 -11.99 4.30 15.84
CA GLN A 21 -12.36 3.01 15.23
C GLN A 21 -11.72 1.84 16.00
N LEU A 22 -10.53 2.02 16.58
CA LEU A 22 -9.90 1.08 17.50
C LEU A 22 -10.78 0.75 18.72
N ARG A 23 -11.66 1.68 19.12
CA ARG A 23 -12.57 1.51 20.27
C ARG A 23 -13.80 0.64 19.96
N ASN A 24 -14.14 0.41 18.69
CA ASN A 24 -15.40 -0.24 18.28
C ASN A 24 -15.23 -1.61 17.59
N VAL A 25 -14.00 -2.12 17.43
CA VAL A 25 -13.77 -3.46 16.83
C VAL A 25 -13.85 -4.61 17.85
N LEU A 26 -13.93 -4.32 19.16
CA LEU A 26 -14.29 -5.29 20.20
C LEU A 26 -15.79 -5.63 20.16
N GLY A 27 -16.22 -6.36 19.14
CA GLY A 27 -17.63 -6.66 19.04
C GLY A 27 -18.14 -7.54 17.91
N ARG A 28 -17.32 -8.20 17.08
CA ARG A 28 -17.84 -9.25 16.19
C ARG A 28 -16.89 -10.43 16.05
N ARG A 29 -17.23 -11.50 16.77
CA ARG A 29 -16.80 -12.88 16.48
C ARG A 29 -17.03 -13.18 15.00
N THR A 30 -15.95 -13.43 14.26
CA THR A 30 -16.03 -14.31 13.08
C THR A 30 -14.97 -15.39 13.26
N GLY A 31 -15.44 -16.59 13.60
CA GLY A 31 -14.63 -17.80 13.51
C GLY A 31 -14.70 -18.28 12.07
N ASN A 32 -13.54 -18.55 11.47
CA ASN A 32 -13.39 -19.45 10.32
C ASN A 32 -11.90 -19.80 10.16
N GLU A 33 -11.48 -20.85 10.87
CA GLU A 33 -10.22 -21.54 10.60
C GLU A 33 -10.33 -22.25 9.24
N ARG A 34 -9.43 -21.92 8.30
CA ARG A 34 -9.20 -22.74 7.11
C ARG A 34 -8.17 -23.83 7.43
N PRO A 35 -8.45 -25.12 7.14
CA PRO A 35 -7.46 -26.17 7.37
C PRO A 35 -6.34 -26.14 6.32
N PRO A 36 -5.14 -26.67 6.65
CA PRO A 36 -3.95 -26.59 5.79
C PRO A 36 -4.08 -27.42 4.50
N PHE A 37 -3.52 -26.88 3.41
CA PHE A 37 -3.41 -27.51 2.10
C PHE A 37 -2.18 -28.43 2.03
N ASP A 38 -2.39 -29.72 1.73
CA ASP A 38 -1.33 -30.74 1.58
C ASP A 38 -1.02 -31.01 0.09
N PRO A 39 0.19 -30.69 -0.41
CA PRO A 39 0.52 -30.73 -1.85
C PRO A 39 0.97 -32.10 -2.40
N TYR A 40 0.75 -33.23 -1.72
CA TYR A 40 1.21 -34.54 -2.20
C TYR A 40 0.09 -35.55 -2.50
N THR A 41 -0.70 -35.33 -3.56
CA THR A 41 -1.42 -36.42 -4.26
C THR A 41 -1.61 -36.12 -5.75
N ALA A 42 -0.55 -36.35 -6.55
CA ALA A 42 -0.70 -36.53 -8.00
C ALA A 42 0.42 -37.44 -8.53
N GLY A 43 0.31 -38.74 -8.23
CA GLY A 43 1.24 -39.76 -8.71
C GLY A 43 0.50 -40.95 -9.33
N ARG A 44 0.93 -41.28 -10.57
CA ARG A 44 0.75 -42.52 -11.35
C ARG A 44 -0.54 -42.75 -12.16
N ASN A 45 -0.37 -42.68 -13.48
CA ASN A 45 -0.54 -43.74 -14.49
C ASN A 45 -0.47 -43.05 -15.87
N GLY A 46 0.15 -43.49 -16.97
CA GLY A 46 0.90 -44.68 -17.37
C GLY A 46 0.97 -44.67 -18.92
N SER A 47 2.12 -45.06 -19.49
CA SER A 47 2.26 -45.72 -20.81
C SER A 47 2.17 -44.95 -22.16
N ARG A 48 3.35 -44.59 -22.68
CA ARG A 48 4.00 -45.05 -23.95
C ARG A 48 3.23 -45.06 -25.31
N LYS A 49 3.76 -44.31 -26.31
CA LYS A 49 4.30 -44.74 -27.64
C LYS A 49 4.80 -43.51 -28.43
N GLU A 50 6.09 -43.46 -28.83
CA GLU A 50 6.64 -43.64 -30.22
C GLU A 50 6.15 -42.59 -31.23
N GLN A 51 6.89 -42.01 -32.18
CA GLN A 51 8.28 -41.93 -32.68
C GLN A 51 8.18 -40.93 -33.87
N GLY A 52 9.23 -40.20 -34.24
CA GLY A 52 9.26 -39.53 -35.56
C GLY A 52 10.21 -38.34 -35.65
N ALA A 53 11.20 -38.46 -36.54
CA ALA A 53 12.32 -37.56 -36.75
C ALA A 53 12.08 -36.43 -37.76
N ASN A 54 13.12 -35.59 -37.93
CA ASN A 54 13.33 -34.47 -38.86
C ASN A 54 12.84 -33.12 -38.31
N GLY A 55 13.67 -32.11 -38.05
CA GLY A 55 14.96 -31.77 -38.64
C GLY A 55 14.77 -30.51 -39.48
N GLU A 56 14.94 -29.33 -38.88
CA GLU A 56 15.21 -28.08 -39.61
C GLU A 56 15.74 -27.00 -38.66
N ASN A 57 17.03 -26.69 -38.81
CA ASN A 57 17.69 -25.53 -38.22
C ASN A 57 17.28 -24.29 -39.00
N VAL A 58 16.58 -23.34 -38.37
CA VAL A 58 16.31 -22.03 -38.95
C VAL A 58 17.08 -20.98 -38.16
N VAL A 59 18.09 -20.40 -38.81
CA VAL A 59 18.94 -19.34 -38.27
C VAL A 59 18.11 -18.06 -38.15
N SER A 60 17.78 -17.67 -36.93
CA SER A 60 17.17 -16.36 -36.65
C SER A 60 18.20 -15.25 -36.85
N LEU A 61 17.98 -14.42 -37.88
CA LEU A 61 18.68 -13.16 -38.10
C LEU A 61 18.56 -12.25 -36.86
N PRO A 62 19.57 -11.42 -36.53
CA PRO A 62 19.50 -10.50 -35.40
C PRO A 62 18.42 -9.45 -35.69
N ARG A 63 17.24 -9.59 -35.07
CA ARG A 63 16.20 -8.56 -35.11
C ARG A 63 16.76 -7.35 -34.35
N ARG A 64 17.11 -6.33 -35.12
CA ARG A 64 17.36 -4.96 -34.68
C ARG A 64 16.31 -4.62 -33.60
N LYS A 65 16.79 -4.14 -32.45
CA LYS A 65 16.04 -3.71 -31.25
C LYS A 65 14.94 -2.70 -31.65
N GLY A 66 13.86 -3.21 -32.23
CA GLY A 66 12.67 -2.47 -32.63
C GLY A 66 11.77 -2.36 -31.42
N ALA A 67 11.11 -1.20 -31.30
CA ALA A 67 10.13 -0.89 -30.26
C ALA A 67 9.33 -2.13 -29.83
N ALA A 68 9.29 -2.39 -28.52
CA ALA A 68 8.39 -3.39 -27.97
C ALA A 68 6.99 -3.13 -28.54
N GLU A 69 6.31 -4.17 -29.02
CA GLU A 69 4.97 -4.00 -29.56
C GLU A 69 4.07 -3.34 -28.49
N PRO A 70 3.15 -2.43 -28.86
CA PRO A 70 2.32 -1.69 -27.89
C PRO A 70 1.63 -2.59 -26.86
N ASP A 71 1.25 -3.81 -27.26
CA ASP A 71 0.63 -4.82 -26.39
C ASP A 71 1.54 -5.34 -25.28
N GLN A 72 2.88 -5.28 -25.44
CA GLN A 72 3.81 -5.74 -24.41
C GLN A 72 4.10 -4.66 -23.35
N ILE A 73 3.97 -3.38 -23.70
CA ILE A 73 4.33 -2.26 -22.81
C ILE A 73 3.37 -2.17 -21.61
N TYR A 74 2.09 -2.48 -21.82
CA TYR A 74 1.04 -2.39 -20.80
C TYR A 74 0.61 -3.77 -20.27
N ALA A 75 1.30 -4.84 -20.63
CA ALA A 75 0.90 -6.21 -20.29
C ALA A 75 0.84 -6.48 -18.78
N ASP A 76 1.62 -5.76 -17.96
CA ASP A 76 1.54 -5.86 -16.50
C ASP A 76 0.39 -5.03 -15.92
N ILE A 77 0.09 -3.86 -16.50
CA ILE A 77 -1.08 -3.04 -16.17
C ILE A 77 -2.38 -3.78 -16.51
N ASP A 78 -2.44 -4.46 -17.65
CA ASP A 78 -3.63 -5.18 -18.11
C ASP A 78 -3.98 -6.40 -17.27
N LYS A 79 -3.00 -6.94 -16.51
CA LYS A 79 -3.23 -7.97 -15.49
C LYS A 79 -3.86 -7.41 -14.22
N VAL A 80 -3.60 -6.15 -13.90
CA VAL A 80 -4.11 -5.49 -12.68
C VAL A 80 -5.47 -4.87 -12.93
N ALA A 81 -5.66 -4.20 -14.06
CA ALA A 81 -6.93 -3.57 -14.42
C ALA A 81 -7.29 -3.89 -15.87
N LYS A 82 -8.56 -4.24 -16.12
CA LYS A 82 -9.03 -4.55 -17.48
C LYS A 82 -8.80 -3.36 -18.41
N PRO A 83 -8.31 -3.60 -19.64
CA PRO A 83 -8.14 -2.56 -20.65
C PRO A 83 -9.40 -1.70 -20.82
N GLY A 84 -9.21 -0.38 -20.87
CA GLY A 84 -10.30 0.58 -21.08
C GLY A 84 -11.05 1.04 -19.83
N THR A 85 -10.77 0.46 -18.65
CA THR A 85 -11.25 1.01 -17.36
C THR A 85 -10.50 2.31 -17.03
N GLU A 86 -11.10 3.18 -16.21
CA GLU A 86 -10.45 4.44 -15.77
C GLU A 86 -9.14 4.18 -15.04
N LEU A 87 -9.10 3.17 -14.15
CA LEU A 87 -7.88 2.74 -13.49
C LEU A 87 -6.79 2.28 -14.49
N ASN A 88 -7.16 1.50 -15.50
CA ASN A 88 -6.22 1.05 -16.53
C ASN A 88 -5.67 2.26 -17.32
N LYS A 89 -6.54 3.17 -17.78
CA LYS A 89 -6.13 4.40 -18.47
C LYS A 89 -5.18 5.24 -17.62
N GLY A 90 -5.49 5.40 -16.33
CA GLY A 90 -4.66 6.12 -15.38
C GLY A 90 -3.28 5.51 -15.20
N MET A 91 -3.20 4.19 -14.98
CA MET A 91 -1.92 3.48 -14.88
C MET A 91 -1.10 3.56 -16.17
N ARG A 92 -1.75 3.49 -17.35
CA ARG A 92 -1.07 3.67 -18.64
C ARG A 92 -0.53 5.08 -18.80
N ALA A 93 -1.30 6.10 -18.42
CA ALA A 93 -0.85 7.50 -18.44
C ALA A 93 0.38 7.72 -17.54
N ILE A 94 0.40 7.09 -16.36
CA ILE A 94 1.58 7.10 -15.48
C ILE A 94 2.76 6.40 -16.16
N ARG A 95 2.57 5.22 -16.76
CA ARG A 95 3.63 4.50 -17.49
C ARG A 95 4.21 5.33 -18.64
N ASP A 96 3.37 6.05 -19.37
CA ASP A 96 3.80 6.88 -20.50
C ASP A 96 4.66 8.08 -20.03
N ALA A 97 4.34 8.65 -18.87
CA ALA A 97 5.11 9.73 -18.25
C ALA A 97 6.35 9.24 -17.49
N ASP A 98 6.28 8.05 -16.88
CA ASP A 98 7.33 7.38 -16.15
C ASP A 98 7.48 5.91 -16.61
N PRO A 99 8.40 5.63 -17.54
CA PRO A 99 8.62 4.29 -18.05
C PRO A 99 9.02 3.26 -16.99
N SER A 100 9.52 3.71 -15.83
CA SER A 100 9.93 2.84 -14.71
C SER A 100 8.76 2.37 -13.84
N PHE A 101 7.60 3.01 -13.93
CA PHE A 101 6.43 2.64 -13.15
C PHE A 101 5.94 1.23 -13.50
N ALA A 102 5.97 0.30 -12.56
CA ALA A 102 5.39 -1.04 -12.74
C ALA A 102 4.43 -1.34 -11.57
N PRO A 103 3.15 -1.71 -11.81
CA PRO A 103 2.16 -1.85 -10.75
C PRO A 103 2.58 -2.78 -9.61
N LYS A 104 3.18 -3.93 -9.95
CA LYS A 104 3.65 -4.89 -8.94
C LYS A 104 4.75 -4.30 -8.06
N SER A 105 5.79 -3.72 -8.67
CA SER A 105 6.89 -3.11 -7.93
C SER A 105 6.45 -1.91 -7.11
N PHE A 106 5.48 -1.14 -7.60
CA PHE A 106 4.86 -0.06 -6.84
C PHE A 106 4.15 -0.59 -5.59
N VAL A 107 3.32 -1.62 -5.71
CA VAL A 107 2.64 -2.25 -4.57
C VAL A 107 3.65 -2.81 -3.56
N ASP A 108 4.69 -3.51 -4.02
CA ASP A 108 5.73 -4.03 -3.13
C ASP A 108 6.45 -2.90 -2.36
N GLY A 109 6.73 -1.78 -3.03
CA GLY A 109 7.29 -0.57 -2.40
C GLY A 109 6.34 0.07 -1.40
N ALA A 110 5.05 0.15 -1.73
CA ALA A 110 4.01 0.72 -0.88
C ALA A 110 3.78 -0.12 0.38
N LYS A 111 3.91 -1.46 0.33
CA LYS A 111 3.87 -2.33 1.51
C LYS A 111 4.96 -1.98 2.52
N MET A 112 6.21 -1.84 2.04
CA MET A 112 7.32 -1.44 2.90
C MET A 112 7.13 -0.03 3.46
N ALA A 113 6.67 0.91 2.63
CA ALA A 113 6.40 2.28 3.07
C ALA A 113 5.30 2.32 4.14
N TYR A 114 4.23 1.53 3.97
CA TYR A 114 3.13 1.43 4.94
C TYR A 114 3.62 1.01 6.32
N GLU A 115 4.32 -0.12 6.39
CA GLU A 115 4.91 -0.62 7.64
C GLU A 115 5.84 0.44 8.27
N MET A 116 6.76 1.01 7.48
CA MET A 116 7.70 2.03 7.97
C MET A 116 6.98 3.26 8.53
N ILE A 117 5.90 3.72 7.88
CA ILE A 117 5.16 4.91 8.31
C ILE A 117 4.37 4.63 9.60
N VAL A 118 3.67 3.50 9.67
CA VAL A 118 2.91 3.10 10.88
C VAL A 118 3.85 2.96 12.09
N MET A 119 4.96 2.25 11.92
CA MET A 119 5.94 2.07 13.00
C MET A 119 6.62 3.39 13.39
N ALA A 120 7.06 4.20 12.41
CA ALA A 120 7.68 5.49 12.70
C ALA A 120 6.71 6.46 13.40
N PHE A 121 5.41 6.38 13.11
CA PHE A 121 4.40 7.17 13.82
C PHE A 121 4.21 6.72 15.27
N ALA A 122 4.16 5.42 15.52
CA ALA A 122 4.11 4.85 16.88
C ALA A 122 5.33 5.27 17.71
N ASP A 123 6.53 5.13 17.13
CA ASP A 123 7.81 5.45 17.77
C ASP A 123 8.09 6.95 17.88
N GLY A 124 7.37 7.79 17.14
CA GLY A 124 7.63 9.22 17.05
C GLY A 124 8.88 9.58 16.23
N ASP A 125 9.32 8.70 15.31
CA ASP A 125 10.46 8.93 14.41
C ASP A 125 10.10 9.90 13.27
N ARG A 126 10.14 11.19 13.62
CA ARG A 126 9.92 12.31 12.70
C ARG A 126 10.90 12.30 11.52
N ARG A 127 12.11 11.76 11.68
CA ARG A 127 13.12 11.76 10.61
C ARG A 127 12.70 10.80 9.49
N THR A 128 12.24 9.61 9.85
CA THR A 128 11.75 8.62 8.88
C THR A 128 10.50 9.14 8.18
N LEU A 129 9.53 9.69 8.94
CA LEU A 129 8.30 10.27 8.38
C LEU A 129 8.58 11.39 7.37
N LYS A 130 9.54 12.28 7.65
CA LYS A 130 9.88 13.40 6.75
C LYS A 130 10.32 12.94 5.35
N ASN A 131 10.90 11.75 5.24
CA ASN A 131 11.38 11.22 3.96
C ASN A 131 10.26 10.54 3.15
N LEU A 132 9.25 9.98 3.84
CA LEU A 132 8.20 9.16 3.25
C LEU A 132 6.90 9.94 2.98
N LEU A 133 6.70 11.06 3.67
CA LEU A 133 5.48 11.85 3.61
C LEU A 133 5.66 13.12 2.78
N SER A 134 4.56 13.60 2.18
CA SER A 134 4.48 14.98 1.69
C SER A 134 4.62 15.95 2.86
N ARG A 135 4.89 17.22 2.55
CA ARG A 135 5.04 18.24 3.59
C ARG A 135 3.75 18.37 4.42
N GLU A 136 2.61 18.41 3.74
CA GLU A 136 1.30 18.61 4.37
C GLU A 136 0.95 17.42 5.28
N VAL A 137 1.13 16.19 4.80
CA VAL A 137 0.86 14.97 5.61
C VAL A 137 1.85 14.86 6.77
N TYR A 138 3.12 15.18 6.54
CA TYR A 138 4.15 15.18 7.58
C TYR A 138 3.81 16.13 8.73
N GLU A 139 3.38 17.36 8.42
CA GLU A 139 3.01 18.35 9.44
C GLU A 139 1.84 17.84 10.31
N GLY A 140 0.85 17.17 9.71
CA GLY A 140 -0.25 16.52 10.44
C GLY A 140 0.23 15.43 11.40
N PHE A 141 1.10 14.53 10.92
CA PHE A 141 1.67 13.45 11.74
C PHE A 141 2.50 13.99 12.91
N VAL A 142 3.34 15.00 12.67
CA VAL A 142 4.14 15.64 13.72
C VAL A 142 3.25 16.28 14.78
N SER A 143 2.18 16.98 14.38
CA SER A 143 1.24 17.57 15.34
C SER A 143 0.62 16.53 16.26
N ALA A 144 0.17 15.39 15.69
CA ALA A 144 -0.40 14.30 16.47
C ALA A 144 0.63 13.65 17.43
N ILE A 145 1.88 13.49 16.98
CA ILE A 145 2.97 13.01 17.85
C ILE A 145 3.23 14.00 18.99
N ASP A 146 3.34 15.31 18.69
CA ASP A 146 3.59 16.35 19.68
C ASP A 146 2.47 16.41 20.73
N GLU A 147 1.21 16.25 20.34
CA GLU A 147 0.07 16.19 21.25
C GLU A 147 0.13 14.97 22.18
N ARG A 148 0.43 13.79 21.63
CA ARG A 148 0.61 12.55 22.39
C ARG A 148 1.75 12.67 23.41
N GLU A 149 2.89 13.21 22.98
CA GLU A 149 4.05 13.44 23.86
C GLU A 149 3.74 14.44 24.98
N LYS A 150 2.97 15.51 24.71
CA LYS A 150 2.50 16.45 25.74
C LYS A 150 1.63 15.78 26.80
N ARG A 151 0.80 14.81 26.39
CA ARG A 151 -0.01 13.99 27.31
C ARG A 151 0.81 12.89 28.01
N LYS A 152 2.10 12.76 27.69
CA LYS A 152 3.01 11.71 28.17
C LYS A 152 2.49 10.30 27.87
N GLU A 153 1.80 10.18 26.75
CA GLU A 153 1.29 8.91 26.24
C GLU A 153 2.35 8.22 25.38
N LYS A 154 2.38 6.90 25.40
CA LYS A 154 3.24 6.07 24.56
C LYS A 154 2.39 5.07 23.81
N ILE A 155 2.62 4.95 22.50
CA ILE A 155 2.03 3.88 21.70
C ILE A 155 3.02 2.73 21.68
N GLU A 156 2.55 1.57 22.09
CA GLU A 156 3.20 0.28 21.83
C GLU A 156 2.46 -0.33 20.64
N SER A 157 3.14 -0.44 19.50
CA SER A 157 2.56 -1.07 18.32
C SER A 157 3.49 -2.12 17.76
N SER A 158 2.90 -3.22 17.30
CA SER A 158 3.59 -4.27 16.55
C SER A 158 2.83 -4.52 15.25
N PHE A 159 3.56 -4.44 14.15
CA PHE A 159 3.04 -4.77 12.84
C PHE A 159 2.96 -6.30 12.66
N VAL A 160 1.80 -6.82 12.30
CA VAL A 160 1.61 -8.27 12.07
C VAL A 160 1.76 -8.58 10.57
N GLY A 161 1.04 -7.86 9.71
CA GLY A 161 1.11 -8.09 8.27
C GLY A 161 0.12 -7.27 7.45
N ILE A 162 0.14 -7.52 6.13
CA ILE A 162 -0.80 -6.95 5.15
C ILE A 162 -1.54 -8.10 4.50
N ASP A 163 -2.86 -8.15 4.69
CA ASP A 163 -3.73 -9.16 4.10
C ASP A 163 -4.04 -8.85 2.64
N ASP A 164 -4.35 -7.60 2.33
CA ASP A 164 -4.63 -7.14 0.97
C ASP A 164 -4.07 -5.74 0.72
N MET A 165 -3.58 -5.51 -0.50
CA MET A 165 -3.20 -4.19 -0.97
C MET A 165 -3.51 -4.08 -2.46
N THR A 166 -4.52 -3.28 -2.78
CA THR A 166 -5.10 -3.19 -4.11
C THR A 166 -5.07 -1.75 -4.61
N ILE A 167 -4.58 -1.54 -5.84
CA ILE A 167 -4.68 -0.23 -6.51
C ILE A 167 -6.14 0.00 -6.90
N ILE A 168 -6.73 1.07 -6.36
CA ILE A 168 -8.12 1.44 -6.62
C ILE A 168 -8.25 2.65 -7.54
N ALA A 169 -7.23 3.53 -7.57
CA ALA A 169 -7.17 4.65 -8.50
C ALA A 169 -5.73 4.95 -8.92
N ALA A 170 -5.58 5.48 -10.13
CA ALA A 170 -4.33 5.98 -10.66
C ALA A 170 -4.63 7.15 -11.58
N GLU A 171 -3.89 8.24 -11.47
CA GLU A 171 -4.08 9.43 -12.31
C GLU A 171 -2.81 10.26 -12.43
N MET A 172 -2.72 11.04 -13.51
CA MET A 172 -1.69 12.08 -13.68
C MET A 172 -2.31 13.46 -13.40
N LYS A 173 -1.72 14.19 -12.46
CA LYS A 173 -2.04 15.60 -12.18
C LYS A 173 -0.89 16.48 -12.65
N GLY A 174 -1.00 16.97 -13.87
CA GLY A 174 0.10 17.68 -14.52
C GLY A 174 1.31 16.76 -14.70
N SER A 175 2.39 17.00 -13.95
CA SER A 175 3.59 16.15 -13.93
C SER A 175 3.61 15.14 -12.78
N GLU A 176 2.69 15.22 -11.83
CA GLU A 176 2.63 14.33 -10.67
C GLU A 176 1.79 13.11 -10.99
N ALA A 177 2.38 11.93 -10.80
CA ALA A 177 1.65 10.67 -10.81
C ALA A 177 1.06 10.45 -9.41
N HIS A 178 -0.23 10.13 -9.34
CA HIS A 178 -0.93 9.74 -8.12
C HIS A 178 -1.43 8.31 -8.24
N VAL A 179 -1.21 7.50 -7.20
CA VAL A 179 -1.72 6.14 -7.11
C VAL A 179 -2.34 5.92 -5.74
N THR A 180 -3.61 5.53 -5.72
CA THR A 180 -4.39 5.28 -4.51
C THR A 180 -4.55 3.78 -4.30
N LEU A 181 -4.23 3.34 -3.09
CA LEU A 181 -4.29 1.96 -2.64
C LEU A 181 -5.37 1.81 -1.57
N ARG A 182 -6.19 0.75 -1.66
CA ARG A 182 -6.88 0.17 -0.52
C ARG A 182 -5.95 -0.83 0.14
N ILE A 183 -5.85 -0.78 1.46
CA ILE A 183 -4.93 -1.56 2.27
C ILE A 183 -5.75 -2.21 3.39
N VAL A 184 -5.58 -3.52 3.56
CA VAL A 184 -6.10 -4.27 4.71
C VAL A 184 -4.89 -4.84 5.44
N SER A 185 -4.70 -4.41 6.68
CA SER A 185 -3.54 -4.80 7.49
C SER A 185 -3.95 -5.29 8.87
N GLU A 186 -3.05 -6.05 9.49
CA GLU A 186 -3.19 -6.52 10.86
C GLU A 186 -2.11 -5.88 11.74
N LEU A 187 -2.55 -5.32 12.86
CA LEU A 187 -1.68 -4.67 13.83
C LEU A 187 -2.13 -4.91 15.27
N ILE A 188 -1.17 -4.97 16.17
CA ILE A 188 -1.39 -4.96 17.61
C ILE A 188 -1.00 -3.57 18.09
N SER A 189 -1.87 -2.92 18.86
CA SER A 189 -1.62 -1.55 19.33
C SER A 189 -2.26 -1.30 20.69
N ALA A 190 -1.49 -0.68 21.58
CA ALA A 190 -1.95 -0.18 22.86
C ALA A 190 -1.32 1.17 23.16
N THR A 191 -2.12 2.11 23.67
CA THR A 191 -1.62 3.37 24.19
C THR A 191 -1.55 3.30 25.70
N ARG A 192 -0.37 3.60 26.25
CA ARG A 192 -0.13 3.70 27.69
C ARG A 192 0.02 5.14 28.12
N ASP A 193 -0.45 5.44 29.32
CA ASP A 193 -0.21 6.72 29.97
C ASP A 193 1.17 6.78 30.66
N SER A 194 1.41 7.86 31.40
CA SER A 194 2.66 8.04 32.14
C SER A 194 2.88 7.07 33.31
N ALA A 195 1.81 6.43 33.81
CA ALA A 195 1.88 5.39 34.83
C ALA A 195 2.12 3.99 34.23
N GLY A 196 2.07 3.86 32.90
CA GLY A 196 2.19 2.60 32.18
C GLY A 196 0.87 1.84 32.07
N GLU A 197 -0.24 2.46 32.48
CA GLU A 197 -1.58 1.89 32.36
C GLU A 197 -2.06 1.99 30.92
N VAL A 198 -2.66 0.92 30.40
CA VAL A 198 -3.27 0.93 29.07
C VAL A 198 -4.53 1.78 29.13
N ILE A 199 -4.54 2.89 28.39
CA ILE A 199 -5.67 3.81 28.29
C ILE A 199 -6.46 3.65 27.00
N ASP A 200 -5.89 2.98 26.01
CA ASP A 200 -6.52 2.68 24.73
C ASP A 200 -5.88 1.46 24.05
N GLY A 201 -6.65 0.75 23.24
CA GLY A 201 -6.22 -0.47 22.54
C GLY A 201 -6.01 -1.68 23.46
N ASP A 202 -5.33 -2.69 22.94
CA ASP A 202 -5.04 -3.94 23.63
C ASP A 202 -3.68 -4.48 23.13
N PRO A 203 -2.69 -4.68 24.02
CA PRO A 203 -1.36 -5.12 23.64
C PRO A 203 -1.29 -6.59 23.20
N GLU A 204 -2.38 -7.35 23.30
CA GLU A 204 -2.43 -8.78 22.94
C GLU A 204 -3.42 -9.09 21.80
N THR A 205 -4.31 -8.15 21.47
CA THR A 205 -5.33 -8.36 20.43
C THR A 205 -4.83 -7.87 19.06
N VAL A 206 -4.91 -8.76 18.07
CA VAL A 206 -4.71 -8.41 16.66
C VAL A 206 -5.96 -7.69 16.13
N ALA A 207 -5.77 -6.50 15.60
CA ALA A 207 -6.82 -5.70 14.98
C ALA A 207 -6.60 -5.60 13.47
N GLU A 208 -7.68 -5.85 12.70
CA GLU A 208 -7.73 -5.57 11.26
C GLU A 208 -8.01 -4.07 11.05
N VAL A 209 -7.21 -3.42 10.20
CA VAL A 209 -7.33 -2.00 9.85
C VAL A 209 -7.43 -1.86 8.34
N LYS A 210 -8.38 -1.02 7.89
CA LYS A 210 -8.64 -0.73 6.49
C LYS A 210 -8.33 0.71 6.17
N ASP A 211 -7.34 0.90 5.31
CA ASP A 211 -6.82 2.21 4.95
C ASP A 211 -6.92 2.46 3.44
N VAL A 212 -7.08 3.72 3.08
CA VAL A 212 -6.99 4.21 1.70
C VAL A 212 -5.90 5.26 1.62
N TRP A 213 -4.79 4.92 0.99
CA TRP A 213 -3.60 5.78 0.94
C TRP A 213 -3.28 6.18 -0.48
N THR A 214 -3.01 7.48 -0.69
CA THR A 214 -2.57 8.00 -1.99
C THR A 214 -1.11 8.39 -1.93
N PHE A 215 -0.32 7.78 -2.81
CA PHE A 215 1.07 8.11 -3.02
C PHE A 215 1.23 8.96 -4.27
N ALA A 216 2.17 9.90 -4.25
CA ALA A 216 2.51 10.70 -5.41
C ALA A 216 4.02 10.78 -5.67
N ARG A 217 4.34 11.03 -6.94
CA ARG A 217 5.71 11.29 -7.40
C ARG A 217 5.70 12.23 -8.61
N ASP A 218 6.60 13.22 -8.63
CA ASP A 218 6.85 14.01 -9.84
C ASP A 218 7.64 13.15 -10.85
N THR A 219 7.01 12.84 -11.99
CA THR A 219 7.59 11.99 -13.05
C THR A 219 8.81 12.61 -13.71
N ARG A 220 9.03 13.92 -13.57
CA ARG A 220 10.23 14.62 -14.06
C ARG A 220 11.38 14.58 -13.07
N SER A 221 11.10 14.22 -11.81
CA SER A 221 12.12 14.12 -10.77
C SER A 221 13.03 12.93 -11.02
N ARG A 222 14.32 13.13 -10.74
CA ARG A 222 15.30 12.04 -10.69
C ARG A 222 15.18 11.21 -9.42
N ASP A 223 14.46 11.71 -8.42
CA ASP A 223 14.16 10.96 -7.20
C ASP A 223 13.11 9.88 -7.54
N PRO A 224 13.44 8.58 -7.39
CA PRO A 224 12.49 7.51 -7.64
C PRO A 224 11.44 7.36 -6.52
N ASN A 225 11.59 8.07 -5.40
CA ASN A 225 10.76 7.88 -4.22
C ASN A 225 9.34 8.42 -4.42
N TRP A 226 8.38 7.61 -4.02
CA TRP A 226 6.98 7.98 -3.88
C TRP A 226 6.73 8.48 -2.45
N LYS A 227 5.91 9.51 -2.32
CA LYS A 227 5.54 10.08 -1.02
C LYS A 227 4.06 9.92 -0.75
N LEU A 228 3.70 9.64 0.50
CA LEU A 228 2.31 9.65 0.93
C LEU A 228 1.79 11.08 0.95
N VAL A 229 0.75 11.36 0.16
CA VAL A 229 0.15 12.69 0.02
C VAL A 229 -1.27 12.77 0.56
N ALA A 230 -1.94 11.64 0.76
CA ALA A 230 -3.25 11.59 1.40
C ALA A 230 -3.47 10.24 2.10
N THR A 231 -4.21 10.30 3.21
CA THR A 231 -4.62 9.15 4.01
C THR A 231 -6.09 9.29 4.35
N GLU A 232 -6.86 8.23 4.11
CA GLU A 232 -8.28 8.11 4.43
C GLU A 232 -8.48 6.73 5.09
N ALA A 233 -9.44 6.63 6.02
CA ALA A 233 -9.88 5.35 6.55
C ALA A 233 -11.08 4.85 5.74
N GLU A 234 -11.18 3.54 5.51
CA GLU A 234 -12.37 2.95 4.91
C GLU A 234 -13.34 2.51 6.01
N ASP A 235 -14.61 2.98 5.93
CA ASP A 235 -15.68 2.69 6.89
C ASP A 235 -16.10 1.20 6.95
#